data_AF-A0A2N6K9R9-F1
#
_entry.id   AF-A0A2N6K9R9-F1
#
_cell.length_a   1.000
_cell.length_b   1.000
_cell.length_c   1.000
_cell.angle_alpha   90.00
_cell.angle_beta   90.00
_cell.angle_gamma   90.00
#
_symmetry.space_group_name_H-M   'P 1'
#
loop_
_entity.id
_entity.type
_entity.pdbx_description
1 polymer ?
#
loop_
_entity_poly.entity_id
_entity_poly.type
_entity_poly.pdbx_seq_one_letter_code
_entity_poly.pdbx_strand_id
1 'polypeptide(L)'
;WLVFIESQRLNVAQDEIYRAIRQAQNEAKKQKLSWQVSFREQNNLIQWTVHQAQAGQFIPSTVSNNDKLWHNLDTNIRIAQEKNQKGKYETTFRKHSSQKLWRVVFNYQGCPIYEVGDECLHTSLKSLGQITLYNQSGGKAKRCVYISTLLGAIRMGKDHIKANENGKYCY
;
A
#
# COMPACT_ATOMS: atom_id res chain seq x y z
N TRP A 1 -10.84 0.37 -27.05
CA TRP A 1 -11.66 -0.34 -26.04
C TRP A 1 -10.81 -1.08 -25.00
N LEU A 2 -9.82 -1.91 -25.40
CA LEU A 2 -8.92 -2.61 -24.46
C LEU A 2 -8.22 -1.68 -23.45
N VAL A 3 -7.58 -0.60 -23.93
CA VAL A 3 -6.91 0.40 -23.07
C VAL A 3 -7.86 1.03 -22.03
N PHE A 4 -9.13 1.19 -22.39
CA PHE A 4 -10.16 1.72 -21.48
C PHE A 4 -10.47 0.73 -20.36
N ILE A 5 -10.65 -0.56 -20.69
CA ILE A 5 -10.87 -1.61 -19.69
C ILE A 5 -9.69 -1.73 -18.74
N GLU A 6 -8.46 -1.74 -19.27
CA GLU A 6 -7.27 -1.86 -18.42
C GLU A 6 -7.11 -0.65 -17.49
N SER A 7 -7.52 0.53 -17.95
CA SER A 7 -7.56 1.73 -17.11
C SER A 7 -8.64 1.63 -16.03
N GLN A 8 -9.82 1.09 -16.36
CA GLN A 8 -10.90 0.88 -15.40
C GLN A 8 -10.49 -0.12 -14.30
N ARG A 9 -9.88 -1.25 -14.67
CA ARG A 9 -9.32 -2.22 -13.71
C ARG A 9 -8.33 -1.57 -12.76
N LEU A 10 -7.45 -0.71 -13.29
CA LEU A 10 -6.45 -0.02 -12.49
C LEU A 10 -7.07 1.01 -11.53
N ASN A 11 -8.14 1.70 -11.95
CA ASN A 11 -8.90 2.59 -11.08
C ASN A 11 -9.63 1.83 -9.96
N VAL A 12 -10.24 0.68 -10.28
CA VAL A 12 -10.92 -0.19 -9.29
C VAL A 12 -9.91 -0.68 -8.25
N ALA A 13 -8.77 -1.22 -8.69
CA ALA A 13 -7.72 -1.67 -7.78
C ALA A 13 -7.16 -0.54 -6.90
N GLN A 14 -7.04 0.69 -7.44
CA GLN A 14 -6.66 1.84 -6.65
C GLN A 14 -7.69 2.17 -5.56
N ASP A 15 -8.98 2.17 -5.89
CA ASP A 15 -10.07 2.47 -4.95
C ASP A 15 -10.13 1.40 -3.84
N GLU A 16 -9.98 0.12 -4.18
CA GLU A 16 -9.92 -0.97 -3.19
C GLU A 16 -8.78 -0.77 -2.19
N ILE A 17 -7.57 -0.48 -2.67
CA ILE A 17 -6.42 -0.21 -1.81
C ILE A 17 -6.64 1.04 -0.96
N TYR A 18 -7.19 2.12 -1.55
CA TYR A 18 -7.50 3.35 -0.82
C TYR A 18 -8.46 3.07 0.34
N ARG A 19 -9.53 2.32 0.08
CA ARG A 19 -10.50 1.91 1.10
C ARG A 19 -9.87 1.02 2.17
N ALA A 20 -9.03 0.06 1.78
CA ALA A 20 -8.35 -0.82 2.73
C ALA A 20 -7.41 -0.07 3.67
N ILE A 21 -6.59 0.86 3.15
CA ILE A 21 -5.72 1.72 3.97
C ILE A 21 -6.57 2.60 4.90
N ARG A 22 -7.65 3.20 4.39
CA ARG A 22 -8.55 4.05 5.18
C ARG A 22 -9.28 3.24 6.26
N GLN A 23 -9.68 2.01 5.97
CA GLN A 23 -10.28 1.09 6.93
C GLN A 23 -9.31 0.77 8.06
N ALA A 24 -8.06 0.41 7.74
CA ALA A 24 -7.04 0.16 8.75
C ALA A 24 -6.84 1.38 9.68
N GLN A 25 -6.77 2.59 9.12
CA GLN A 25 -6.68 3.81 9.91
C GLN A 25 -7.90 4.03 10.81
N ASN A 26 -9.11 3.80 10.29
CA ASN A 26 -10.35 3.97 11.05
C ASN A 26 -10.46 2.93 12.19
N GLU A 27 -10.15 1.67 11.92
CA GLU A 27 -10.15 0.62 12.95
C GLU A 27 -9.10 0.90 14.03
N ALA A 28 -7.93 1.44 13.68
CA ALA A 28 -6.95 1.86 14.68
C ALA A 28 -7.53 2.90 15.66
N LYS A 29 -8.18 3.93 15.12
CA LYS A 29 -8.82 4.99 15.93
C LYS A 29 -9.99 4.50 16.76
N LYS A 30 -10.79 3.59 16.19
CA LYS A 30 -12.00 3.02 16.80
C LYS A 30 -11.66 2.07 17.94
N GLN A 31 -10.77 1.11 17.69
CA GLN A 31 -10.42 0.05 18.64
C GLN A 31 -9.36 0.47 19.65
N LYS A 32 -8.75 1.64 19.47
CA LYS A 32 -7.62 2.14 20.27
C LYS A 32 -6.41 1.21 20.27
N LEU A 33 -6.21 0.49 19.16
CA LEU A 33 -5.12 -0.47 18.96
C LEU A 33 -4.40 -0.16 17.65
N SER A 34 -3.20 -0.68 17.47
CA SER A 34 -2.53 -0.56 16.17
C SER A 34 -3.18 -1.50 15.15
N TRP A 35 -3.52 -0.96 13.98
CA TRP A 35 -4.09 -1.72 12.87
C TRP A 35 -3.26 -1.51 11.62
N GLN A 36 -3.21 -2.53 10.78
CA GLN A 36 -2.44 -2.48 9.55
C GLN A 36 -3.22 -3.00 8.36
N VAL A 37 -2.84 -2.49 7.20
CA VAL A 37 -3.14 -3.11 5.93
C VAL A 37 -1.88 -3.77 5.42
N SER A 38 -2.05 -4.99 4.94
CA SER A 38 -0.97 -5.83 4.44
C SER A 38 -1.25 -6.22 3.00
N PHE A 39 -0.21 -6.25 2.19
CA PHE A 39 -0.25 -6.64 0.79
C PHE A 39 0.70 -7.81 0.58
N ARG A 40 0.32 -8.77 -0.26
CA ARG A 40 1.19 -9.87 -0.68
C ARG A 40 1.07 -10.13 -2.17
N GLU A 41 2.14 -10.66 -2.74
CA GLU A 41 2.12 -11.28 -4.05
C GLU A 41 2.27 -12.79 -3.89
N GLN A 42 1.22 -13.54 -4.21
CA GLN A 42 1.20 -14.99 -4.14
C GLN A 42 0.61 -15.53 -5.44
N ASN A 43 1.29 -16.52 -6.05
CA ASN A 43 0.88 -17.10 -7.33
C ASN A 43 0.62 -16.05 -8.42
N ASN A 44 1.47 -15.01 -8.48
CA ASN A 44 1.36 -13.88 -9.42
C ASN A 44 0.09 -13.04 -9.26
N LEU A 45 -0.62 -13.18 -8.14
CA LEU A 45 -1.81 -12.42 -7.78
C LEU A 45 -1.49 -11.49 -6.62
N ILE A 46 -1.86 -10.21 -6.75
CA ILE A 46 -1.76 -9.26 -5.64
C ILE A 46 -2.98 -9.42 -4.76
N GLN A 47 -2.73 -9.56 -3.46
CA GLN A 47 -3.76 -9.68 -2.45
C GLN A 47 -3.53 -8.67 -1.34
N TRP A 48 -4.61 -8.29 -0.67
CA TRP A 48 -4.58 -7.39 0.46
C TRP A 48 -5.46 -7.87 1.61
N THR A 49 -5.16 -7.44 2.83
CA THR A 49 -5.97 -7.72 4.01
C THR A 49 -5.80 -6.62 5.05
N VAL A 50 -6.81 -6.40 5.89
CA VAL A 50 -6.81 -5.44 6.99
C VAL A 50 -6.99 -6.19 8.31
N HIS A 51 -6.07 -5.98 9.24
CA HIS A 51 -6.06 -6.69 10.51
C HIS A 51 -5.35 -5.91 11.62
N GLN A 52 -5.52 -6.35 12.86
CA GLN A 52 -4.77 -5.81 13.99
C GLN A 52 -3.27 -6.09 13.82
N ALA A 53 -2.43 -5.09 14.11
CA ALA A 53 -0.99 -5.23 14.13
C ALA A 53 -0.51 -5.80 15.46
N GLN A 54 0.53 -6.63 15.44
CA GLN A 54 1.13 -7.23 16.64
C GLN A 54 2.60 -6.83 16.74
N ALA A 55 3.04 -6.47 17.95
CA ALA A 55 4.41 -6.05 18.20
C ALA A 55 5.41 -7.18 17.88
N GLY A 56 6.55 -6.82 17.30
CA GLY A 56 7.60 -7.78 16.91
C GLY A 56 7.28 -8.64 15.69
N GLN A 57 6.11 -8.47 15.05
CA GLN A 57 5.70 -9.25 13.89
C GLN A 57 5.44 -8.36 12.67
N PHE A 58 5.85 -8.81 11.48
CA PHE A 58 5.55 -8.09 10.24
C PHE A 58 4.06 -8.24 9.86
N ILE A 59 3.61 -9.49 9.82
CA ILE A 59 2.21 -9.92 9.73
C ILE A 59 2.07 -11.12 10.68
N PRO A 60 1.05 -11.19 11.55
CA PRO A 60 0.83 -12.36 12.40
C PRO A 60 0.63 -13.64 11.58
N SER A 61 1.18 -14.76 12.05
CA SER A 61 1.07 -16.06 11.35
C SER A 61 -0.39 -16.53 11.20
N THR A 62 -1.25 -16.19 12.16
CA THR A 62 -2.70 -16.42 12.11
C THR A 62 -3.39 -15.73 10.93
N VAL A 63 -2.84 -14.62 10.45
CA VAL A 63 -3.31 -13.90 9.26
C VAL A 63 -2.57 -14.37 8.00
N SER A 64 -1.25 -14.50 8.07
CA SER A 64 -0.42 -14.87 6.92
C SER A 64 -0.76 -16.26 6.38
N ASN A 65 -1.14 -17.20 7.24
CA ASN A 65 -1.43 -18.59 6.87
C ASN A 65 -2.91 -18.84 6.54
N ASN A 66 -3.77 -17.82 6.70
CA ASN A 66 -5.21 -17.96 6.47
C ASN A 66 -5.62 -17.25 5.19
N ASP A 67 -5.58 -17.96 4.06
CA ASP A 67 -5.90 -17.43 2.74
C ASP A 67 -7.32 -16.85 2.63
N LYS A 68 -8.25 -17.22 3.52
CA LYS A 68 -9.63 -16.69 3.52
C LYS A 68 -9.72 -15.23 3.96
N LEU A 69 -8.69 -14.70 4.63
CA LEU A 69 -8.64 -13.31 5.08
C LEU A 69 -8.11 -12.35 3.99
N TRP A 70 -7.62 -12.90 2.88
CA TRP A 70 -6.98 -12.14 1.82
C TRP A 70 -7.96 -11.88 0.67
N HIS A 71 -8.05 -10.62 0.27
CA HIS A 71 -8.83 -10.18 -0.88
C HIS A 71 -7.94 -10.08 -2.12
N ASN A 72 -8.42 -10.56 -3.25
CA ASN A 72 -7.68 -10.54 -4.52
C ASN A 72 -7.94 -9.22 -5.25
N LEU A 73 -6.88 -8.60 -5.77
CA LEU A 73 -7.01 -7.63 -6.85
C LEU A 73 -7.26 -8.36 -8.18
N ASP A 74 -7.64 -7.60 -9.21
CA ASP A 74 -7.74 -8.12 -10.58
C ASP A 74 -6.41 -8.77 -11.04
N THR A 75 -6.52 -9.87 -11.78
CA THR A 75 -5.41 -10.75 -12.16
C THR A 75 -4.36 -10.09 -13.04
N ASN A 76 -4.66 -8.96 -13.67
CA ASN A 76 -3.71 -8.19 -14.48
C ASN A 76 -2.99 -7.07 -13.70
N ILE A 77 -3.36 -6.86 -12.44
CA ILE A 77 -2.78 -5.81 -11.59
C ILE A 77 -1.52 -6.31 -10.91
N ARG A 78 -0.47 -5.48 -10.96
CA ARG A 78 0.83 -5.73 -10.35
C ARG A 78 1.30 -4.53 -9.55
N ILE A 79 2.15 -4.78 -8.56
CA ILE A 79 2.84 -3.72 -7.80
C ILE A 79 4.12 -3.35 -8.53
N ALA A 80 4.36 -2.06 -8.74
CA ALA A 80 5.60 -1.55 -9.33
C ALA A 80 6.77 -1.78 -8.37
N GLN A 81 7.65 -2.72 -8.72
CA GLN A 81 8.79 -3.15 -7.89
C GLN A 81 10.15 -2.73 -8.45
N GLU A 82 10.19 -2.23 -9.68
CA GLU A 82 11.42 -1.81 -10.36
C GLU A 82 11.72 -0.33 -10.09
N LYS A 83 12.99 0.05 -10.27
CA LYS A 83 13.41 1.45 -10.23
C LYS A 83 12.95 2.15 -11.51
N ASN A 84 12.44 3.36 -11.36
CA ASN A 84 12.09 4.24 -12.46
C ASN A 84 13.34 4.87 -13.10
N GLN A 85 13.14 5.73 -14.11
CA GLN A 85 14.21 6.41 -14.84
C GLN A 85 15.08 7.36 -13.98
N LYS A 86 14.64 7.70 -12.77
CA LYS A 86 15.41 8.48 -11.78
C LYS A 86 16.10 7.58 -10.73
N GLY A 87 16.11 6.26 -10.94
CA GLY A 87 16.69 5.29 -10.02
C GLY A 87 15.90 5.12 -8.71
N LYS A 88 14.65 5.59 -8.66
CA LYS A 88 13.78 5.52 -7.48
C LYS A 88 12.72 4.43 -7.66
N TYR A 89 12.39 3.70 -6.60
CA TYR A 89 11.20 2.84 -6.61
C TYR A 89 9.95 3.70 -6.62
N GLU A 90 8.89 3.33 -7.33
CA GLU A 90 7.58 3.99 -7.19
C GLU A 90 6.93 3.56 -5.88
N THR A 91 6.86 2.25 -5.59
CA THR A 91 6.39 1.72 -4.31
C THR A 91 7.43 1.88 -3.20
N THR A 92 7.05 2.47 -2.06
CA THR A 92 7.90 2.67 -0.88
C THR A 92 7.26 2.27 0.44
N PHE A 93 6.03 1.75 0.44
CA PHE A 93 5.53 1.07 1.63
C PHE A 93 6.51 -0.01 2.10
N ARG A 94 6.60 -0.17 3.42
CA ARG A 94 7.60 -1.03 4.04
C ARG A 94 7.44 -2.45 3.50
N LYS A 95 8.52 -2.99 2.93
CA LYS A 95 8.58 -4.33 2.37
C LYS A 95 9.23 -5.30 3.36
N HIS A 96 8.76 -6.54 3.40
CA HIS A 96 9.47 -7.61 4.09
C HIS A 96 10.81 -7.91 3.40
N SER A 97 11.85 -8.25 4.17
CA SER A 97 13.22 -8.39 3.66
C SER A 97 13.36 -9.54 2.65
N SER A 98 12.71 -10.67 2.90
CA SER A 98 12.84 -11.89 2.09
C SER A 98 11.58 -12.28 1.30
N GLN A 99 10.44 -11.63 1.58
CA GLN A 99 9.13 -12.02 1.03
C GLN A 99 8.53 -10.87 0.23
N LYS A 100 7.66 -11.19 -0.74
CA LYS A 100 6.89 -10.21 -1.51
C LYS A 100 5.68 -9.73 -0.70
N LEU A 101 5.97 -9.10 0.44
CA LEU A 101 4.99 -8.55 1.37
C LEU A 101 5.25 -7.07 1.59
N TRP A 102 4.18 -6.28 1.71
CA TRP A 102 4.23 -4.87 2.06
C TRP A 102 3.21 -4.57 3.15
N ARG A 103 3.44 -3.55 3.96
CA ARG A 103 2.46 -3.11 4.96
C ARG A 103 2.47 -1.61 5.20
N VAL A 104 1.37 -1.14 5.76
CA VAL A 104 1.27 0.15 6.46
C VAL A 104 0.59 -0.11 7.79
N VAL A 105 1.17 0.42 8.86
CA VAL A 105 0.62 0.33 10.23
C VAL A 105 0.15 1.71 10.68
N PHE A 106 -1.00 1.78 11.32
CA PHE A 106 -1.54 2.96 11.97
C PHE A 106 -1.65 2.73 13.47
N ASN A 107 -1.24 3.71 14.28
CA ASN A 107 -1.48 3.70 15.72
C ASN A 107 -2.91 4.18 16.06
N TYR A 108 -3.28 4.18 17.34
CA TYR A 108 -4.63 4.56 17.77
C TYR A 108 -5.01 6.03 17.52
N GLN A 109 -4.04 6.89 17.22
CA GLN A 109 -4.26 8.28 16.80
C GLN A 109 -4.50 8.38 15.28
N GLY A 110 -4.29 7.26 14.55
CA GLY A 110 -4.39 7.14 13.10
C GLY A 110 -3.20 7.70 12.35
N CYS A 111 -2.07 7.87 13.03
CA CYS A 111 -0.80 8.23 12.40
C CYS A 111 -0.15 6.98 11.82
N PRO A 112 0.48 7.06 10.64
CA PRO A 112 1.26 5.98 10.09
C PRO A 112 2.51 5.80 10.97
N ILE A 113 2.82 4.57 11.35
CA ILE A 113 3.94 4.23 12.22
C ILE A 113 4.79 3.12 11.60
N TYR A 114 6.04 3.00 12.04
CA TYR A 114 6.97 2.01 11.50
C TYR A 114 6.85 0.67 12.25
N GLU A 115 6.80 0.70 13.58
CA GLU A 115 6.52 -0.44 14.45
C GLU A 115 5.35 -0.16 15.41
N VAL A 116 4.73 -1.24 15.87
CA VAL A 116 3.69 -1.18 16.92
C VAL A 116 4.31 -0.61 18.20
N GLY A 117 3.66 0.40 18.77
CA GLY A 117 4.14 1.13 19.94
C GLY A 117 4.74 2.50 19.63
N ASP A 118 5.05 2.78 18.36
CA ASP A 118 5.53 4.10 17.97
C ASP A 118 4.46 5.20 18.13
N GLU A 119 4.94 6.41 18.43
CA GLU A 119 4.14 7.63 18.48
C GLU A 119 4.15 8.40 17.16
N CYS A 120 3.14 9.26 16.96
CA CYS A 120 2.96 10.02 15.71
C CYS A 120 4.18 10.84 15.26
N LEU A 121 5.03 11.30 16.17
CA LEU A 121 6.13 12.24 15.85
C LEU A 121 7.51 11.57 15.79
N HIS A 122 7.65 10.33 16.25
CA HIS A 122 8.94 9.65 16.33
C HIS A 122 9.28 8.82 15.09
N THR A 123 8.29 8.32 14.34
CA THR A 123 8.55 7.42 13.18
C THR A 123 7.80 7.77 11.90
N SER A 124 6.94 8.79 11.94
CA SER A 124 5.99 9.07 10.85
C SER A 124 6.63 9.40 9.51
N LEU A 125 7.84 9.96 9.46
CA LEU A 125 8.54 10.25 8.19
C LEU A 125 8.99 8.98 7.46
N LYS A 126 9.39 7.92 8.18
CA LYS A 126 9.78 6.64 7.58
C LYS A 126 8.57 5.78 7.20
N SER A 127 7.41 6.07 7.79
CA SER A 127 6.15 5.39 7.50
C SER A 127 5.31 6.11 6.42
N LEU A 128 5.70 7.32 6.00
CA LEU A 128 5.22 7.90 4.74
C LEU A 128 5.66 7.01 3.57
N GLY A 129 4.81 6.92 2.57
CA GLY A 129 5.14 6.16 1.36
C GLY A 129 3.96 5.98 0.46
N GLN A 130 4.16 5.16 -0.56
CA GLN A 130 3.12 4.82 -1.52
C GLN A 130 3.19 3.35 -1.92
N ILE A 131 2.05 2.81 -2.33
CA ILE A 131 1.98 1.61 -3.17
C ILE A 131 1.55 2.04 -4.56
N THR A 132 2.28 1.56 -5.57
CA THR A 132 2.02 1.91 -6.96
C THR A 132 1.65 0.66 -7.73
N LEU A 133 0.49 0.71 -8.37
CA LEU A 133 -0.07 -0.32 -9.21
C LEU A 133 0.17 0.02 -10.68
N TYR A 134 0.38 -1.02 -11.48
CA TYR A 134 0.31 -0.95 -12.92
C TYR A 134 -0.45 -2.16 -13.45
N ASN A 135 -0.91 -2.06 -14.69
CA ASN A 135 -1.55 -3.15 -15.38
C ASN A 135 -0.54 -3.82 -16.31
N GLN A 136 -0.35 -5.14 -16.18
CA GLN A 136 0.60 -5.90 -16.99
C GLN A 136 0.28 -5.84 -18.50
N SER A 137 -0.99 -5.73 -18.86
CA SER A 137 -1.48 -5.71 -20.25
C SER A 137 -1.86 -4.30 -20.74
N GLY A 138 -1.87 -3.31 -19.84
CA GLY A 138 -2.42 -1.96 -20.08
C GLY A 138 -1.41 -0.86 -20.44
N GLY A 139 -0.14 -1.21 -20.70
CA GLY A 139 0.91 -0.25 -21.04
C GLY A 139 1.57 0.40 -19.82
N LYS A 140 1.97 1.68 -19.92
CA LYS A 140 2.78 2.38 -18.90
C LYS A 140 1.96 3.06 -17.78
N ALA A 141 0.63 3.02 -17.87
CA ALA A 141 -0.23 3.72 -16.92
C ALA A 141 -0.08 3.15 -15.50
N LYS A 142 0.03 4.05 -14.53
CA LYS A 142 0.12 3.74 -13.10
C LYS A 142 -0.97 4.44 -12.30
N ARG A 143 -1.32 3.83 -11.18
CA ARG A 143 -2.11 4.43 -10.10
C ARG A 143 -1.42 4.16 -8.79
N CYS A 144 -1.47 5.11 -7.88
CA CYS A 144 -0.84 4.97 -6.58
C CYS A 144 -1.76 5.42 -5.48
N VAL A 145 -1.58 4.83 -4.31
CA VAL A 145 -2.17 5.31 -3.06
C VAL A 145 -1.02 5.60 -2.11
N TYR A 146 -1.03 6.79 -1.52
CA TYR A 146 0.08 7.27 -0.72
C TYR A 146 -0.37 8.00 0.53
N ILE A 147 0.48 7.96 1.55
CA ILE A 147 0.25 8.64 2.82
C ILE A 147 1.12 9.88 2.82
N SER A 148 0.47 11.04 2.84
CA SER A 148 1.11 12.32 2.53
C SER A 148 1.49 13.15 3.75
N THR A 149 1.07 12.76 4.95
CA THR A 149 1.30 13.55 6.18
C THR A 149 1.51 12.67 7.39
N LEU A 150 2.14 13.21 8.43
CA LEU A 150 2.33 12.54 9.72
C LEU A 150 1.02 12.20 10.44
N LEU A 151 -0.07 12.89 10.11
CA LEU A 151 -1.43 12.60 10.60
C LEU A 151 -2.16 11.51 9.78
N GLY A 152 -1.48 10.88 8.82
CA GLY A 152 -2.05 9.80 8.03
C GLY A 152 -3.06 10.23 6.98
N ALA A 153 -2.92 11.41 6.37
CA ALA A 153 -3.73 11.77 5.20
C ALA A 153 -3.40 10.82 4.04
N ILE A 154 -4.42 10.16 3.50
CA ILE A 154 -4.30 9.20 2.40
C ILE A 154 -4.78 9.88 1.12
N ARG A 155 -3.98 9.77 0.05
CA ARG A 155 -4.26 10.35 -1.27
C ARG A 155 -4.14 9.29 -2.37
N MET A 156 -4.88 9.52 -3.44
CA MET A 156 -4.80 8.76 -4.69
C MET A 156 -4.06 9.60 -5.72
N GLY A 157 -3.14 9.00 -6.45
CA GLY A 157 -2.34 9.62 -7.51
C GLY A 157 -2.35 8.81 -8.80
N LYS A 158 -1.81 9.39 -9.87
CA LYS A 158 -1.71 8.73 -11.19
C LYS A 158 -0.38 9.01 -11.84
N ASP A 159 -0.08 8.28 -12.91
CA ASP A 159 1.15 8.49 -13.67
C ASP A 159 1.20 9.88 -14.33
N HIS A 160 2.38 10.50 -14.27
CA HIS A 160 2.73 11.78 -14.86
C HIS A 160 3.94 11.64 -15.77
N ILE A 161 4.05 12.50 -16.79
CA ILE A 161 5.20 12.50 -17.72
C ILE A 161 6.48 13.02 -17.05
N LYS A 162 6.33 13.92 -16.07
CA LYS A 162 7.44 14.50 -15.31
C LYS A 162 7.43 13.94 -13.90
N ALA A 163 8.61 13.63 -13.37
CA ALA A 163 8.75 13.24 -11.99
C ALA A 163 8.52 14.43 -11.05
N ASN A 164 7.99 14.18 -9.85
CA ASN A 164 7.94 15.16 -8.77
C ASN A 164 9.33 15.38 -8.12
N GLU A 165 9.38 16.24 -7.10
CA GLU A 165 10.61 16.58 -6.36
C GLU A 165 11.30 15.35 -5.73
N ASN A 166 10.54 14.30 -5.41
CA ASN A 166 11.05 13.04 -4.87
C ASN A 166 11.46 12.03 -5.96
N GLY A 167 11.42 12.44 -7.23
CA GLY A 167 11.77 11.60 -8.37
C GLY A 167 10.74 10.52 -8.69
N LYS A 168 9.48 10.66 -8.23
CA LYS A 168 8.36 9.74 -8.49
C LYS A 168 7.55 10.19 -9.69
N TYR A 169 7.08 9.25 -10.51
CA TYR A 169 6.20 9.54 -11.64
C TYR A 169 4.73 9.33 -11.31
N CYS A 170 4.39 8.57 -10.27
CA CYS A 170 3.02 8.49 -9.77
C CYS A 170 2.83 9.36 -8.53
N TYR A 171 2.00 10.41 -8.62
CA TYR A 171 1.65 11.31 -7.52
C TYR A 171 0.27 11.95 -7.70
#